data_AF-A0AAU5YIP3-F1
#
_entry.id   AF-A0AAU5YIP3-F1
#
_cell.length_a   1.000
_cell.length_b   1.000
_cell.length_c   1.000
_cell.angle_alpha   90.00
_cell.angle_beta   90.00
_cell.angle_gamma   90.00
#
_symmetry.space_group_name_H-M   'P 1'
#
loop_
_entity.id
_entity.type
_entity.pdbx_description
1 polymer ?
#
loop_
_entity_poly.entity_id
_entity_poly.type
_entity_poly.pdbx_seq_one_letter_code
_entity_poly.pdbx_strand_id
1 'polypeptide(L)'
;MTTQDQPEPTAATTPGAPAAAADLWPTIDALWTWLDANQARDGREALLLRMLKLSEEVGEVAQAAIGATGQNPRKGTTHTWDDVQGELCDVVITALVALRTLTPEPEAVFVRHLGRVAERSLAPKAQ
;
A
#
# COMPACT_ATOMS: atom_id res chain seq x y z
N MET A 1 -18.99 21.96 56.43
CA MET A 1 -17.98 20.89 56.28
C MET A 1 -18.32 20.19 54.98
N THR A 2 -17.83 20.76 53.88
CA THR A 2 -18.26 20.42 52.51
C THR A 2 -17.02 19.94 51.78
N THR A 3 -16.92 18.64 51.55
CA THR A 3 -15.80 18.00 50.85
C THR A 3 -16.00 18.20 49.35
N GLN A 4 -15.03 18.85 48.68
CA GLN A 4 -14.95 18.90 47.22
C GLN A 4 -14.42 17.57 46.69
N ASP A 5 -15.20 16.94 45.81
CA ASP A 5 -14.74 15.86 44.92
C ASP A 5 -13.74 16.45 43.91
N GLN A 6 -12.55 15.86 43.81
CA GLN A 6 -11.65 16.06 42.69
C GLN A 6 -11.76 14.86 41.73
N PRO A 7 -11.91 15.07 40.41
CA PRO A 7 -11.85 13.98 39.46
C PRO A 7 -10.40 13.50 39.28
N GLU A 8 -10.22 12.18 39.19
CA GLU A 8 -8.93 11.54 38.91
C GLU A 8 -8.36 11.99 37.55
N PRO A 9 -7.02 12.09 37.41
CA PRO A 9 -6.41 12.41 36.13
C PRO A 9 -6.59 11.22 35.18
N THR A 10 -7.28 11.47 34.07
CA THR A 10 -7.39 10.55 32.94
C THR A 10 -5.99 10.17 32.46
N ALA A 11 -5.67 8.88 32.56
CA ALA A 11 -4.46 8.32 32.00
C ALA A 11 -4.40 8.66 30.51
N ALA A 12 -3.40 9.46 30.14
CA ALA A 12 -3.08 9.75 28.76
C ALA A 12 -2.76 8.43 28.06
N THR A 13 -3.59 8.04 27.10
CA THR A 13 -3.30 6.95 26.17
C THR A 13 -2.04 7.31 25.41
N THR A 14 -0.93 6.65 25.74
CA THR A 14 0.30 6.66 24.96
C THR A 14 -0.05 6.27 23.51
N PRO A 15 0.33 7.05 22.48
CA PRO A 15 0.20 6.61 21.10
C PRO A 15 0.97 5.30 20.96
N GLY A 16 0.27 4.24 20.56
CA GLY A 16 0.87 2.93 20.35
C GLY A 16 2.10 3.07 19.47
N ALA A 17 3.22 2.50 19.92
CA ALA A 17 4.40 2.34 19.09
C ALA A 17 3.98 1.77 17.72
N PRO A 18 4.58 2.22 16.60
CA PRO A 18 4.26 1.66 15.30
C PRO A 18 4.36 0.15 15.41
N ALA A 19 3.29 -0.55 15.00
CA ALA A 19 3.29 -2.00 14.90
C ALA A 19 4.63 -2.41 14.28
N ALA A 20 5.37 -3.29 14.97
CA ALA A 20 6.75 -3.65 14.61
C ALA A 20 6.85 -3.77 13.08
N ALA A 21 7.76 -3.00 12.47
CA ALA A 21 7.88 -2.90 11.02
C ALA A 21 7.99 -4.32 10.45
N ALA A 22 6.90 -4.79 9.85
CA ALA A 22 6.87 -6.13 9.29
C ALA A 22 7.83 -6.16 8.11
N ASP A 23 8.68 -7.17 8.03
CA ASP A 23 9.60 -7.32 6.91
C ASP A 23 8.78 -7.42 5.62
N LEU A 24 9.11 -6.59 4.62
CA LEU A 24 8.30 -6.41 3.41
C LEU A 24 8.01 -7.75 2.71
N TRP A 25 9.05 -8.53 2.40
CA TRP A 25 8.90 -9.75 1.62
C TRP A 25 8.18 -10.88 2.37
N PRO A 26 8.52 -11.19 3.65
CA PRO A 26 7.71 -12.09 4.46
C PRO A 26 6.24 -11.67 4.56
N THR A 27 5.96 -10.36 4.63
CA THR A 27 4.59 -9.84 4.68
C THR A 27 3.87 -10.05 3.35
N ILE A 28 4.51 -9.77 2.22
CA ILE A 28 3.96 -10.02 0.88
C ILE A 28 3.68 -11.52 0.67
N ASP A 29 4.59 -12.40 1.11
CA ASP A 29 4.39 -13.84 1.05
C ASP A 29 3.21 -14.30 1.92
N ALA A 30 3.06 -13.75 3.12
CA ALA A 30 1.92 -14.03 3.99
C ALA A 30 0.59 -13.56 3.37
N LEU A 31 0.55 -12.37 2.78
CA LEU A 31 -0.62 -11.83 2.08
C LEU A 31 -0.98 -12.68 0.86
N TRP A 32 0.02 -13.06 0.07
CA TRP A 32 -0.17 -13.96 -1.06
C TRP A 32 -0.75 -15.30 -0.61
N THR A 33 -0.17 -15.90 0.43
CA THR A 33 -0.61 -17.20 0.99
C THR A 33 -2.05 -17.12 1.50
N TRP A 34 -2.40 -16.05 2.22
CA TRP A 34 -3.77 -15.84 2.69
C TRP A 34 -4.74 -15.71 1.51
N LEU A 35 -4.40 -14.94 0.49
CA LEU A 35 -5.28 -14.76 -0.67
C LEU A 35 -5.42 -16.06 -1.49
N ASP A 36 -4.33 -16.83 -1.65
CA ASP A 36 -4.35 -18.13 -2.35
C ASP A 36 -5.22 -19.16 -1.60
N ALA A 37 -5.22 -19.13 -0.27
CA ALA A 37 -6.10 -19.97 0.54
C ALA A 37 -7.59 -19.56 0.48
N ASN A 38 -7.90 -18.32 0.08
CA ASN A 38 -9.25 -17.76 0.10
C ASN A 38 -9.83 -17.47 -1.30
N GLN A 39 -9.14 -17.85 -2.37
CA GLN A 39 -9.61 -17.62 -3.74
C GLN A 39 -10.57 -18.73 -4.21
N ALA A 40 -11.64 -18.33 -4.91
CA ALA A 40 -12.58 -19.27 -5.52
C ALA A 40 -12.07 -19.88 -6.85
N ARG A 41 -10.98 -19.34 -7.40
CA ARG A 41 -10.45 -19.62 -8.75
C ARG A 41 -8.95 -19.80 -8.67
N ASP A 42 -8.39 -20.73 -9.46
CA ASP A 42 -6.98 -21.09 -9.42
C ASP A 42 -6.24 -20.74 -10.73
N GLY A 43 -4.92 -21.01 -10.74
CA GLY A 43 -4.08 -20.93 -11.93
C GLY A 43 -4.14 -19.61 -12.69
N ARG A 44 -4.41 -19.68 -14.00
CA ARG A 44 -4.39 -18.50 -14.89
C ARG A 44 -5.48 -17.49 -14.55
N GLU A 45 -6.63 -17.94 -14.07
CA GLU A 45 -7.73 -17.03 -13.74
C GLU A 45 -7.40 -16.21 -12.48
N ALA A 46 -6.83 -16.85 -11.45
CA ALA A 46 -6.34 -16.15 -10.26
C ALA A 46 -5.33 -15.05 -10.63
N LEU A 47 -4.38 -15.37 -11.51
CA LEU A 47 -3.40 -14.41 -12.00
C LEU A 47 -4.05 -13.22 -12.71
N LEU A 48 -5.01 -13.47 -13.62
CA LEU A 48 -5.72 -12.41 -14.33
C LEU A 48 -6.49 -11.51 -13.36
N LEU A 49 -7.12 -12.08 -12.33
CA LEU A 49 -7.80 -11.30 -11.29
C LEU A 49 -6.83 -10.41 -10.51
N ARG A 50 -5.59 -10.84 -10.24
CA ARG A 50 -4.56 -9.96 -9.64
C ARG A 50 -4.18 -8.79 -10.55
N MET A 51 -4.08 -9.03 -11.86
CA MET A 51 -3.82 -7.96 -12.82
C MET A 51 -4.98 -6.96 -12.90
N LEU A 52 -6.23 -7.44 -12.77
CA LEU A 52 -7.40 -6.56 -12.74
C LEU A 52 -7.45 -5.73 -11.46
N LYS A 53 -7.16 -6.33 -10.29
CA LYS A 53 -7.09 -5.60 -9.02
C LYS A 53 -6.05 -4.46 -9.08
N LEU A 54 -4.92 -4.67 -9.75
CA LEU A 54 -3.95 -3.59 -9.96
C LEU A 54 -4.55 -2.38 -10.71
N SER A 55 -5.43 -2.62 -11.70
CA SER A 55 -6.09 -1.53 -12.43
C SER A 55 -7.13 -0.81 -11.57
N GLU A 56 -7.77 -1.52 -10.64
CA GLU A 56 -8.69 -0.96 -9.65
C GLU A 56 -7.95 0.01 -8.72
N GLU A 57 -6.82 -0.40 -8.11
CA GLU A 57 -6.04 0.46 -7.21
C GLU A 57 -5.52 1.73 -7.92
N VAL A 58 -5.11 1.62 -9.19
CA VAL A 58 -4.71 2.80 -9.97
C VAL A 58 -5.88 3.77 -10.17
N GLY A 59 -7.09 3.25 -10.30
CA GLY A 59 -8.32 4.05 -10.33
C GLY A 59 -8.59 4.78 -9.01
N GLU A 60 -8.31 4.13 -7.88
CA GLU A 60 -8.45 4.71 -6.55
C GLU A 60 -7.43 5.83 -6.30
N VAL A 61 -6.16 5.65 -6.72
CA VAL A 61 -5.16 6.73 -6.74
C VAL A 61 -5.66 7.94 -7.53
N ALA A 62 -6.24 7.71 -8.72
CA ALA A 62 -6.78 8.79 -9.54
C ALA A 62 -7.95 9.49 -8.85
N GLN A 63 -8.85 8.73 -8.22
CA GLN A 63 -9.97 9.26 -7.45
C GLN A 63 -9.50 10.13 -6.27
N ALA A 64 -8.54 9.63 -5.49
CA ALA A 64 -7.97 10.34 -4.37
C ALA A 64 -7.27 11.63 -4.82
N ALA A 65 -6.49 11.60 -5.91
CA ALA A 65 -5.81 12.78 -6.44
C ALA A 65 -6.79 13.85 -6.95
N ILE A 66 -7.86 13.45 -7.65
CA ILE A 66 -8.94 14.36 -8.06
C ILE A 66 -9.63 14.97 -6.83
N GLY A 67 -9.84 14.14 -5.79
CA GLY A 67 -10.41 14.56 -4.53
C GLY A 67 -9.54 15.54 -3.76
N ALA A 68 -8.22 15.32 -3.71
CA ALA A 68 -7.25 16.17 -3.02
C ALA A 68 -7.04 17.51 -3.70
N THR A 69 -7.08 17.53 -5.03
CA THR A 69 -6.95 18.76 -5.83
C THR A 69 -8.24 19.58 -5.91
N GLY A 70 -9.37 19.02 -5.48
CA GLY A 70 -10.68 19.70 -5.54
C GLY A 70 -11.19 19.94 -6.96
N GLN A 71 -10.70 19.19 -7.95
CA GLN A 71 -11.01 19.40 -9.37
C GLN A 71 -12.48 19.17 -9.72
N ASN A 72 -13.26 18.53 -8.84
CA ASN A 72 -14.70 18.37 -9.02
C ASN A 72 -15.47 19.57 -8.43
N PRO A 73 -16.01 20.48 -9.27
CA PRO A 73 -16.65 21.71 -8.78
C PRO A 73 -17.92 21.45 -7.93
N ARG A 74 -18.51 20.26 -8.02
CA ARG A 74 -19.70 19.88 -7.25
C ARG A 74 -19.39 19.36 -5.84
N LYS A 75 -18.16 18.91 -5.61
CA LYS A 75 -17.76 18.25 -4.35
C LYS A 75 -16.66 18.98 -3.59
N GLY A 76 -15.92 19.87 -4.24
CA GLY A 76 -14.75 20.51 -3.63
C GLY A 76 -13.67 19.48 -3.28
N THR A 77 -12.88 19.76 -2.26
CA THR A 77 -11.85 18.83 -1.75
C THR A 77 -12.52 17.72 -0.93
N THR A 78 -12.32 16.47 -1.35
CA THR A 78 -12.92 15.29 -0.69
C THR A 78 -11.89 14.32 -0.10
N HIS A 79 -10.63 14.47 -0.49
CA HIS A 79 -9.52 13.66 -0.01
C HIS A 79 -8.36 14.57 0.36
N THR A 80 -7.36 14.01 1.00
CA THR A 80 -6.09 14.62 1.34
C THR A 80 -4.96 14.02 0.50
N TRP A 81 -3.79 14.63 0.54
CA TRP A 81 -2.60 14.02 -0.07
C TRP A 81 -2.08 12.80 0.72
N ASP A 82 -2.52 12.62 1.97
CA ASP A 82 -2.25 11.41 2.73
C ASP A 82 -3.08 10.24 2.22
N ASP A 83 -4.33 10.48 1.81
CA ASP A 83 -5.15 9.47 1.14
C ASP A 83 -4.48 9.00 -0.15
N VAL A 84 -3.94 9.94 -0.95
CA VAL A 84 -3.17 9.59 -2.17
C VAL A 84 -1.95 8.72 -1.87
N GLN A 85 -1.25 8.98 -0.75
CA GLN A 85 -0.12 8.15 -0.32
C GLN A 85 -0.58 6.74 0.04
N GLY A 86 -1.74 6.61 0.71
CA GLY A 86 -2.38 5.33 1.02
C GLY A 86 -2.65 4.53 -0.25
N GLU A 87 -3.36 5.13 -1.21
CA GLU A 87 -3.70 4.47 -2.48
C GLU A 87 -2.45 4.06 -3.28
N LEU A 88 -1.38 4.87 -3.24
CA LEU A 88 -0.10 4.49 -3.86
C LEU A 88 0.54 3.28 -3.17
N CYS A 89 0.41 3.17 -1.85
CA CYS A 89 0.87 1.98 -1.13
C CYS A 89 0.05 0.75 -1.54
N ASP A 90 -1.27 0.88 -1.72
CA ASP A 90 -2.13 -0.22 -2.15
C ASP A 90 -1.80 -0.70 -3.56
N VAL A 91 -1.47 0.22 -4.48
CA VAL A 91 -0.91 -0.13 -5.80
C VAL A 91 0.39 -0.93 -5.66
N VAL A 92 1.32 -0.48 -4.83
CA VAL A 92 2.62 -1.16 -4.64
C VAL A 92 2.41 -2.55 -4.04
N ILE A 93 1.62 -2.68 -2.98
CA ILE A 93 1.33 -3.96 -2.32
C ILE A 93 0.67 -4.92 -3.32
N THR A 94 -0.35 -4.44 -4.06
CA THR A 94 -1.05 -5.25 -5.07
C THR A 94 -0.12 -5.71 -6.17
N ALA A 95 0.77 -4.84 -6.65
CA ALA A 95 1.78 -5.20 -7.66
C ALA A 95 2.77 -6.25 -7.14
N LEU A 96 3.23 -6.14 -5.89
CA LEU A 96 4.16 -7.10 -5.29
C LEU A 96 3.50 -8.47 -5.07
N VAL A 97 2.25 -8.52 -4.61
CA VAL A 97 1.47 -9.77 -4.49
C VAL A 97 1.25 -10.41 -5.87
N ALA A 98 0.96 -9.59 -6.88
CA ALA A 98 0.80 -10.05 -8.25
C ALA A 98 2.12 -10.61 -8.82
N LEU A 99 3.26 -9.97 -8.51
CA LEU A 99 4.60 -10.48 -8.85
C LEU A 99 4.86 -11.83 -8.17
N ARG A 100 4.54 -11.98 -6.88
CA ARG A 100 4.66 -13.24 -6.15
C ARG A 100 3.78 -14.37 -6.72
N THR A 101 2.67 -14.02 -7.37
CA THR A 101 1.83 -14.99 -8.08
C THR A 101 2.50 -15.47 -9.38
N LEU A 102 3.30 -14.63 -10.04
CA LEU A 102 4.03 -14.96 -11.27
C LEU A 102 5.33 -15.72 -11.03
N THR A 103 5.97 -15.51 -9.87
CA THR A 103 7.26 -16.09 -9.55
C THR A 103 7.38 -16.43 -8.06
N PRO A 104 8.03 -17.55 -7.71
CA PRO A 104 8.35 -17.85 -6.31
C PRO A 104 9.46 -16.94 -5.73
N GLU A 105 10.15 -16.14 -6.56
CA GLU A 105 11.27 -15.29 -6.15
C GLU A 105 10.99 -13.79 -6.44
N PRO A 106 9.91 -13.20 -5.90
CA PRO A 106 9.53 -11.83 -6.25
C PRO A 106 10.60 -10.81 -5.82
N GLU A 107 11.26 -11.02 -4.69
CA GLU A 107 12.31 -10.14 -4.18
C GLU A 107 13.48 -10.04 -5.17
N ALA A 108 14.04 -11.19 -5.57
CA ALA A 108 15.16 -11.23 -6.49
C ALA A 108 14.81 -10.61 -7.86
N VAL A 109 13.58 -10.86 -8.35
CA VAL A 109 13.10 -10.26 -9.61
C VAL A 109 12.98 -8.74 -9.48
N PHE A 110 12.37 -8.25 -8.39
CA PHE A 110 12.18 -6.83 -8.15
C PHE A 110 13.52 -6.11 -7.98
N VAL A 111 14.39 -6.58 -7.09
CA VAL A 111 15.71 -5.97 -6.83
C VAL A 111 16.56 -5.91 -8.10
N ARG A 112 16.60 -7.00 -8.88
CA ARG A 112 17.32 -7.02 -10.16
C ARG A 112 16.72 -6.03 -11.18
N HIS A 113 15.40 -5.89 -11.23
CA HIS A 113 14.77 -4.94 -12.14
C HIS A 113 15.02 -3.50 -11.70
N LEU A 114 14.85 -3.20 -10.41
CA LEU A 114 15.11 -1.89 -9.81
C LEU A 114 16.55 -1.46 -10.04
N GLY A 115 17.53 -2.34 -9.79
CA GLY A 115 18.95 -2.07 -10.02
C GLY A 115 19.23 -1.65 -11.47
N ARG A 116 18.70 -2.40 -12.46
CA ARG A 116 18.84 -2.04 -13.88
C ARG A 116 18.21 -0.70 -14.23
N VAL A 117 17.05 -0.39 -13.66
CA VAL A 117 16.39 0.91 -13.87
C VAL A 117 17.20 2.04 -13.26
N ALA A 118 17.73 1.84 -12.06
CA ALA A 118 18.58 2.81 -11.37
C ALA A 118 19.88 3.06 -12.14
N GLU A 119 20.59 2.01 -12.54
CA GLU A 119 21.80 2.11 -13.36
C GLU A 119 21.55 2.91 -14.64
N ARG A 120 20.48 2.59 -15.38
CA ARG A 120 20.14 3.30 -16.62
C ARG A 120 19.79 4.77 -16.40
N SER A 121 19.12 5.09 -15.30
CA SER A 121 18.51 6.41 -15.09
C SER A 121 19.39 7.37 -14.29
N LEU A 122 20.25 6.83 -13.42
CA LEU A 122 21.08 7.60 -12.48
C LEU A 122 22.57 7.56 -12.84
N ALA A 123 23.00 6.75 -13.81
CA ALA A 123 24.38 6.81 -14.28
C ALA A 123 24.71 8.20 -14.86
N PRO A 124 25.88 8.78 -14.53
CA PRO A 124 26.32 10.03 -15.14
C PRO A 124 26.37 9.88 -16.66
N LYS A 125 25.82 10.84 -17.40
CA LYS A 125 26.03 10.90 -18.85
C LYS A 125 27.52 11.11 -19.10
N ALA A 126 28.17 10.18 -19.80
CA ALA A 126 29.53 10.39 -20.29
C ALA A 126 29.55 11.66 -21.15
N GLN A 127 30.48 12.54 -20.83
CA GLN A 127 30.66 13.86 -21.45
C GLN A 127 31.36 13.73 -22.80
#